data_AF-W9XLJ0-F1
#
_entry.id   AF-W9XLJ0-F1
#
_cell.length_a   1.000
_cell.length_b   1.000
_cell.length_c   1.000
_cell.angle_alpha   90.00
_cell.angle_beta   90.00
_cell.angle_gamma   90.00
#
_symmetry.space_group_name_H-M   'P 1'
#
loop_
_entity.id
_entity.type
_entity.pdbx_description
1 polymer ?
#
loop_
_entity_poly.entity_id
_entity_poly.type
_entity_poly.pdbx_seq_one_letter_code
_entity_poly.pdbx_strand_id
1 'polypeptide(L)'
;MDTGGEPSLSPSPEEAEECLAIFRTQMLRYLAFLHLPPDMSAQQLHAQRPFLFLCITTVTTKSTEKRQAFGHEVRQTIARRMLIEDGQNIDIDIDLLLGLLVFLAWGNDQLYNINRKILFRFTHFAMIMVFELRLNKPWPPKDTNMLSAVNVPAPATHTMEERRAVLACFLMSSCVSSFFAQTDAMRWTPYLDECLDLLGRSQEAPSDEIFAHQVRLQLFSHRVRQVMWPAGEGELADGPTVPPSFYLQTLQWKLGELKSAFSPRLQHDSKCSPGPPVVERNHVTNDSNSLGILLASVYHSELSIHEVALQKTPITVDGPGFRRLEALYKCLSTVKLALDNFFSLPLSEYPYVSFPYFAQVCHSIVILFKLTTLDDPAWDTGLVRSTVDLGLVLDQFIHNLNQASATGEDGSVNGIYAKTAKMFMSVKSWYAAKRVADPVQSDDSAFPMADENSLLQEPMILDDLDDVWLRDVLGSWTG
;
A
#
# COMPACT_ATOMS: atom_id res chain seq x y z
N MET A 1 -7.77 -13.34 51.37
CA MET A 1 -7.48 -12.13 50.59
C MET A 1 -6.61 -12.58 49.44
N ASP A 2 -7.26 -12.91 48.34
CA ASP A 2 -6.63 -13.43 47.14
C ASP A 2 -6.37 -12.20 46.26
N THR A 3 -5.14 -11.69 46.27
CA THR A 3 -4.72 -10.62 45.37
C THR A 3 -4.45 -11.28 44.03
N GLY A 4 -5.50 -11.42 43.22
CA GLY A 4 -5.37 -11.78 41.81
C GLY A 4 -4.40 -10.80 41.15
N GLY A 5 -3.24 -11.31 40.72
CA GLY A 5 -2.29 -10.53 39.95
C GLY A 5 -2.95 -10.10 38.66
N GLU A 6 -3.07 -8.80 38.44
CA GLU A 6 -3.30 -8.29 37.09
C GLU A 6 -2.22 -8.88 36.18
N PRO A 7 -2.58 -9.53 35.06
CA PRO A 7 -1.59 -10.04 34.13
C PRO A 7 -0.69 -8.87 33.72
N SER A 8 0.62 -9.03 33.87
CA SER A 8 1.58 -7.99 33.51
C SER A 8 1.38 -7.64 32.02
N LEU A 9 0.95 -6.40 31.74
CA LEU A 9 0.73 -5.95 30.37
C LEU A 9 2.02 -5.89 29.55
N SER A 10 3.20 -5.86 30.19
CA SER A 10 4.50 -5.92 29.51
C SER A 10 4.76 -7.30 28.90
N PRO A 11 5.35 -7.39 27.68
CA PRO A 11 5.70 -8.68 27.11
C PRO A 11 6.78 -9.38 27.96
N SER A 12 6.69 -10.71 28.08
CA SER A 12 7.78 -11.48 28.70
C SER A 12 9.06 -11.37 27.86
N PRO A 13 10.26 -11.61 28.43
CA PRO A 13 11.51 -11.58 27.64
C PRO A 13 11.48 -12.53 26.44
N GLU A 14 10.88 -13.70 26.59
CA GLU A 14 10.75 -14.70 25.51
C GLU A 14 9.77 -14.22 24.41
N GLU A 15 8.62 -13.67 24.81
CA GLU A 15 7.65 -13.08 23.88
C GLU A 15 8.27 -11.90 23.11
N ALA A 16 9.10 -11.09 23.77
CA ALA A 16 9.78 -9.96 23.15
C ALA A 16 10.79 -10.38 22.07
N GLU A 17 11.56 -11.44 22.32
CA GLU A 17 12.48 -12.01 21.32
C GLU A 17 11.72 -12.67 20.16
N GLU A 18 10.62 -13.38 20.44
CA GLU A 18 9.77 -13.94 19.39
C GLU A 18 9.18 -12.82 18.50
N CYS A 19 8.68 -11.75 19.11
CA CYS A 19 8.17 -10.57 18.40
C CYS A 19 9.25 -9.98 17.48
N LEU A 20 10.46 -9.75 18.00
CA LEU A 20 11.57 -9.21 17.21
C LEU A 20 11.95 -10.15 16.06
N ALA A 21 11.99 -11.46 16.30
CA ALA A 21 12.30 -12.46 15.28
C ALA A 21 11.25 -12.49 14.16
N ILE A 22 9.96 -12.45 14.50
CA ILE A 22 8.85 -12.38 13.54
C ILE A 22 8.98 -11.11 12.70
N PHE A 23 9.17 -9.95 13.34
CA PHE A 23 9.29 -8.68 12.62
C PHE A 23 10.47 -8.70 11.64
N ARG A 24 11.65 -9.14 12.12
CA ARG A 24 12.89 -9.20 11.33
C ARG A 24 12.78 -10.15 10.15
N THR A 25 12.18 -11.33 10.33
CA THR A 25 12.22 -12.41 9.33
C THR A 25 11.00 -12.45 8.42
N GLN A 26 9.82 -12.10 8.92
CA GLN A 26 8.54 -12.25 8.21
C GLN A 26 7.93 -10.92 7.76
N MET A 27 8.10 -9.83 8.50
CA MET A 27 7.44 -8.55 8.16
C MET A 27 8.31 -7.66 7.28
N LEU A 28 9.60 -7.50 7.61
CA LEU A 28 10.52 -6.63 6.86
C LEU A 28 10.69 -7.01 5.38
N ARG A 29 10.41 -8.26 4.99
CA ARG A 29 10.40 -8.66 3.57
C ARG A 29 9.35 -7.89 2.74
N TYR A 30 8.23 -7.49 3.33
CA TYR A 30 7.14 -6.77 2.66
C TYR A 30 7.41 -5.27 2.53
N LEU A 31 8.21 -4.70 3.43
CA LEU A 31 8.65 -3.31 3.37
C LEU A 31 9.98 -3.14 4.12
N ALA A 32 11.09 -3.23 3.39
CA ALA A 32 12.42 -3.36 3.96
C ALA A 32 13.11 -2.01 4.27
N PHE A 33 12.40 -1.12 4.98
CA PHE A 33 12.95 0.19 5.32
C PHE A 33 13.81 0.22 6.60
N LEU A 34 13.83 -0.87 7.37
CA LEU A 34 14.62 -0.99 8.58
C LEU A 34 15.69 -2.07 8.41
N HIS A 35 16.89 -1.79 8.92
CA HIS A 35 17.93 -2.79 9.08
C HIS A 35 18.12 -3.08 10.57
N LEU A 36 17.70 -4.28 10.98
CA LEU A 36 17.92 -4.78 12.34
C LEU A 36 19.00 -5.87 12.30
N PRO A 37 20.18 -5.64 12.89
CA PRO A 37 21.24 -6.64 12.92
C PRO A 37 20.75 -7.99 13.47
N PRO A 38 21.23 -9.12 12.94
CA PRO A 38 20.77 -10.45 13.35
C PRO A 38 21.14 -10.78 14.81
N ASP A 39 22.17 -10.15 15.34
CA ASP A 39 22.69 -10.28 16.71
C ASP A 39 22.02 -9.34 17.71
N MET A 40 21.21 -8.37 17.25
CA MET A 40 20.49 -7.46 18.14
C MET A 40 19.39 -8.20 18.89
N SER A 41 19.43 -8.15 20.22
CA SER A 41 18.38 -8.71 21.09
C SER A 41 17.21 -7.74 21.29
N ALA A 42 16.05 -8.27 21.69
CA ALA A 42 14.89 -7.47 22.05
C ALA A 42 15.17 -6.55 23.23
N GLN A 43 15.96 -7.01 24.20
CA GLN A 43 16.39 -6.19 25.34
C GLN A 43 17.28 -5.02 24.89
N GLN A 44 18.23 -5.25 23.98
CA GLN A 44 19.09 -4.20 23.43
C GLN A 44 18.27 -3.18 22.64
N LEU A 45 17.34 -3.66 21.81
CA LEU A 45 16.45 -2.79 21.04
C LEU A 45 15.58 -1.93 21.99
N HIS A 46 14.99 -2.52 23.02
CA HIS A 46 14.19 -1.77 24.00
C HIS A 46 15.02 -0.71 24.74
N ALA A 47 16.27 -1.01 25.09
CA ALA A 47 17.16 -0.05 25.75
C ALA A 47 17.60 1.11 24.84
N GLN A 48 17.80 0.85 23.54
CA GLN A 48 18.31 1.85 22.58
C GLN A 48 17.19 2.64 21.90
N ARG A 49 16.05 1.98 21.65
CA ARG A 49 14.94 2.42 20.79
C ARG A 49 13.60 1.96 21.41
N PRO A 50 13.22 2.49 22.58
CA PRO A 50 12.06 2.01 23.31
C PRO A 50 10.74 2.18 22.55
N PHE A 51 10.59 3.24 21.75
CA PHE A 51 9.35 3.46 21.00
C PHE A 51 9.25 2.56 19.76
N LEU A 52 10.35 2.36 19.03
CA LEU A 52 10.40 1.37 17.95
C LEU A 52 10.12 -0.04 18.49
N PHE A 53 10.69 -0.40 19.64
CA PHE A 53 10.40 -1.67 20.30
C PHE A 53 8.90 -1.83 20.61
N LEU A 54 8.28 -0.81 21.22
CA LEU A 54 6.84 -0.80 21.49
C LEU A 54 6.01 -0.99 20.21
N CYS A 55 6.37 -0.31 19.13
CA CYS A 55 5.66 -0.44 17.86
C CYS A 55 5.82 -1.83 17.25
N ILE A 56 7.03 -2.40 17.29
CA ILE A 56 7.30 -3.77 16.82
C ILE A 56 6.49 -4.78 17.62
N THR A 57 6.56 -4.75 18.95
CA THR A 57 5.79 -5.67 19.80
C THR A 57 4.28 -5.51 19.60
N THR A 58 3.80 -4.29 19.38
CA THR A 58 2.39 -4.03 19.06
C THR A 58 1.97 -4.74 17.79
N VAL A 59 2.75 -4.68 16.71
CA VAL A 59 2.34 -5.24 15.42
C VAL A 59 2.58 -6.75 15.31
N THR A 60 3.42 -7.33 16.18
CA THR A 60 3.74 -8.77 16.15
C THR A 60 3.07 -9.60 17.24
N THR A 61 2.62 -8.99 18.34
CA THR A 61 2.04 -9.75 19.45
C THR A 61 0.81 -10.54 18.98
N LYS A 62 0.72 -11.80 19.41
CA LYS A 62 -0.40 -12.70 19.07
C LYS A 62 -1.65 -12.40 19.88
N SER A 63 -1.48 -11.95 21.12
CA SER A 63 -2.57 -11.55 22.02
C SER A 63 -3.25 -10.27 21.54
N THR A 64 -4.55 -10.34 21.30
CA THR A 64 -5.38 -9.21 20.90
C THR A 64 -5.49 -8.18 22.01
N GLU A 65 -5.59 -8.63 23.26
CA GLU A 65 -5.63 -7.74 24.43
C GLU A 65 -4.34 -6.92 24.56
N LYS A 66 -3.17 -7.59 24.52
CA LYS A 66 -1.86 -6.90 24.52
C LYS A 66 -1.74 -5.95 23.32
N ARG A 67 -2.16 -6.39 22.12
CA ARG A 67 -2.16 -5.56 20.90
C ARG A 67 -2.96 -4.27 21.07
N GLN A 68 -4.15 -4.36 21.65
CA GLN A 68 -5.01 -3.20 21.89
C GLN A 68 -4.41 -2.25 22.93
N ALA A 69 -3.87 -2.79 24.01
CA ALA A 69 -3.25 -2.00 25.06
C ALA A 69 -1.97 -1.28 24.57
N PHE A 70 -1.05 -2.00 23.92
CA PHE A 70 0.14 -1.39 23.32
C PHE A 70 -0.23 -0.41 22.21
N GLY A 71 -1.23 -0.73 21.38
CA GLY A 71 -1.74 0.20 20.36
C GLY A 71 -2.30 1.49 20.96
N HIS A 72 -2.95 1.43 22.12
CA HIS A 72 -3.36 2.61 22.87
C HIS A 72 -2.15 3.42 23.37
N GLU A 73 -1.16 2.75 23.94
CA GLU A 73 0.08 3.35 24.41
C GLU A 73 0.88 4.04 23.28
N VAL A 74 0.98 3.41 22.10
CA VAL A 74 1.58 4.00 20.89
C VAL A 74 0.88 5.31 20.54
N ARG A 75 -0.46 5.32 20.46
CA ARG A 75 -1.22 6.54 20.13
C ARG A 75 -1.04 7.64 21.17
N GLN A 76 -1.07 7.28 22.46
CA GLN A 76 -0.87 8.23 23.56
C GLN A 76 0.54 8.82 23.52
N THR A 77 1.55 8.00 23.24
CA THR A 77 2.94 8.43 23.13
C THR A 77 3.12 9.40 21.96
N ILE A 78 2.61 9.09 20.77
CA ILE A 78 2.65 9.99 19.61
C ILE A 78 1.95 11.31 19.93
N ALA A 79 0.72 11.26 20.47
CA ALA A 79 -0.03 12.46 20.81
C ALA A 79 0.72 13.34 21.81
N ARG A 80 1.33 12.74 22.84
CA ARG A 80 2.13 13.46 23.82
C ARG A 80 3.39 14.07 23.21
N ARG A 81 4.23 13.27 22.53
CA ARG A 81 5.51 13.74 21.96
C ARG A 81 5.32 14.75 20.83
N MET A 82 4.19 14.73 20.11
CA MET A 82 3.92 15.64 18.99
C MET A 82 3.19 16.93 19.36
N LEU A 83 2.34 16.91 20.40
CA LEU A 83 1.40 18.01 20.66
C LEU A 83 1.58 18.68 22.03
N ILE A 84 2.27 18.01 22.97
CA ILE A 84 2.34 18.47 24.35
C ILE A 84 3.78 18.87 24.67
N GLU A 85 4.00 20.18 24.84
CA GLU A 85 5.26 20.76 25.30
C GLU A 85 5.33 20.68 26.84
N ASP A 86 5.75 19.54 27.39
CA ASP A 86 5.79 19.31 28.85
C ASP A 86 7.09 19.81 29.53
N GLY A 87 7.90 20.63 28.87
CA GLY A 87 9.16 21.20 29.42
C GLY A 87 10.28 20.17 29.68
N GLN A 88 10.00 18.87 29.58
CA GLN A 88 11.01 17.84 29.36
C GLN A 88 11.41 17.87 27.88
N ASN A 89 12.71 17.76 27.56
CA ASN A 89 13.21 17.60 26.18
C ASN A 89 12.71 16.25 25.61
N ILE A 90 11.43 16.20 25.25
CA ILE A 90 10.82 15.11 24.52
C ILE A 90 11.02 15.46 23.04
N ASP A 91 12.28 15.49 22.62
CA ASP A 91 12.62 15.86 21.24
C ASP A 91 12.09 14.79 20.28
N ILE A 92 11.63 15.22 19.11
CA ILE A 92 11.36 14.32 17.99
C ILE A 92 12.70 13.71 17.57
N ASP A 93 12.77 12.39 17.65
CA ASP A 93 13.97 11.60 17.38
C ASP A 93 13.70 10.55 16.28
N ILE A 94 14.78 9.94 15.80
CA ILE A 94 14.68 8.88 14.78
C ILE A 94 13.93 7.64 15.31
N ASP A 95 14.00 7.35 16.62
CA ASP A 95 13.25 6.25 17.25
C ASP A 95 11.74 6.43 17.06
N LEU A 96 11.24 7.64 17.33
CA LEU A 96 9.84 8.01 17.16
C LEU A 96 9.38 7.86 15.70
N LEU A 97 10.18 8.34 14.75
CA LEU A 97 9.87 8.23 13.32
C LEU A 97 9.84 6.77 12.86
N LEU A 98 10.86 5.97 13.20
CA LEU A 98 10.92 4.56 12.80
C LEU A 98 9.76 3.76 13.40
N GLY A 99 9.46 3.94 14.69
CA GLY A 99 8.32 3.30 15.33
C GLY A 99 7.00 3.68 14.67
N LEU A 100 6.80 4.97 14.34
CA LEU A 100 5.61 5.43 13.65
C LEU A 100 5.49 4.83 12.24
N LEU A 101 6.58 4.70 11.50
CA LEU A 101 6.58 4.06 10.19
C LEU A 101 6.23 2.57 10.29
N VAL A 102 6.72 1.85 11.32
CA VAL A 102 6.31 0.46 11.61
C VAL A 102 4.81 0.40 11.89
N PHE A 103 4.31 1.29 12.73
CA PHE A 103 2.90 1.34 13.08
C PHE A 103 2.01 1.68 11.87
N LEU A 104 2.45 2.58 10.98
CA LEU A 104 1.74 2.91 9.73
C LEU A 104 1.71 1.73 8.75
N ALA A 105 2.80 0.96 8.66
CA ALA A 105 2.93 -0.13 7.70
C ALA A 105 2.18 -1.40 8.15
N TRP A 106 2.08 -1.69 9.44
CA TRP A 106 1.48 -2.94 9.94
C TRP A 106 0.48 -2.80 11.09
N GLY A 107 0.26 -1.59 11.62
CA GLY A 107 -0.74 -1.32 12.67
C GLY A 107 -2.18 -1.34 12.16
N ASN A 108 -2.49 -2.21 11.18
CA ASN A 108 -3.72 -2.19 10.40
C ASN A 108 -4.97 -2.28 11.30
N ASP A 109 -4.95 -3.19 12.28
CA ASP A 109 -6.05 -3.35 13.24
C ASP A 109 -6.31 -2.10 14.10
N GLN A 110 -5.29 -1.29 14.36
CA GLN A 110 -5.40 -0.10 15.21
C GLN A 110 -5.64 1.19 14.43
N LEU A 111 -5.33 1.21 13.13
CA LEU A 111 -5.43 2.38 12.26
C LEU A 111 -6.68 2.36 11.36
N TYR A 112 -7.04 1.22 10.75
CA TYR A 112 -8.19 1.14 9.83
C TYR A 112 -9.51 0.92 10.58
N ASN A 113 -9.49 0.06 11.59
CA ASN A 113 -10.72 -0.40 12.25
C ASN A 113 -11.31 0.60 13.25
N ILE A 114 -10.50 1.50 13.80
CA ILE A 114 -10.95 2.47 14.83
C ILE A 114 -11.42 3.75 14.17
N ASN A 115 -10.60 4.33 13.29
CA ASN A 115 -10.94 5.55 12.56
C ASN A 115 -9.91 5.81 11.46
N ARG A 116 -10.30 5.69 10.18
CA ARG A 116 -9.43 5.94 9.01
C ARG A 116 -8.71 7.31 9.05
N LYS A 117 -9.30 8.32 9.71
CA LYS A 117 -8.68 9.63 9.87
C LYS A 117 -7.41 9.59 10.73
N ILE A 118 -7.24 8.57 11.57
CA ILE A 118 -6.02 8.35 12.34
C ILE A 118 -4.85 8.06 11.40
N LEU A 119 -5.05 7.22 10.37
CA LEU A 119 -4.00 6.92 9.40
C LEU A 119 -3.48 8.19 8.71
N PHE A 120 -4.38 9.07 8.24
CA PHE A 120 -3.98 10.35 7.63
C PHE A 120 -3.19 11.21 8.61
N ARG A 121 -3.71 11.40 9.83
CA ARG A 121 -3.04 12.20 10.85
C ARG A 121 -1.65 11.66 11.18
N PHE A 122 -1.51 10.34 11.30
CA PHE A 122 -0.24 9.71 11.62
C PHE A 122 0.73 9.75 10.45
N THR A 123 0.23 9.65 9.21
CA THR A 123 1.04 9.87 8.01
C THR A 123 1.59 11.29 7.98
N HIS A 124 0.75 12.29 8.28
CA HIS A 124 1.18 13.69 8.39
C HIS A 124 2.15 13.92 9.55
N PHE A 125 1.97 13.26 10.69
CA PHE A 125 2.94 13.31 11.78
C PHE A 125 4.30 12.74 11.37
N ALA A 126 4.34 11.62 10.63
CA ALA A 126 5.60 11.11 10.10
C ALA A 126 6.26 12.11 9.13
N MET A 127 5.48 12.80 8.30
CA MET A 127 5.98 13.86 7.42
C MET A 127 6.54 15.04 8.24
N ILE A 128 5.84 15.51 9.27
CA ILE A 128 6.31 16.56 10.18
C ILE A 128 7.62 16.15 10.85
N MET A 129 7.71 14.92 11.38
CA MET A 129 8.94 14.41 11.99
C MET A 129 10.13 14.42 11.02
N VAL A 130 9.91 14.04 9.75
CA VAL A 130 10.95 14.13 8.71
C VAL A 130 11.43 15.56 8.49
N PHE A 131 10.52 16.55 8.53
CA PHE A 131 10.88 17.96 8.38
C PHE A 131 11.63 18.51 9.60
N GLU A 132 11.20 18.15 10.81
CA GLU A 132 11.86 18.61 12.05
C GLU A 132 13.25 18.00 12.23
N LEU A 133 13.40 16.71 11.91
CA LEU A 133 14.68 16.02 11.86
C LEU A 133 15.56 16.46 10.67
N ARG A 134 15.03 17.32 9.77
CA ARG A 134 15.68 17.81 8.54
C ARG A 134 16.13 16.70 7.58
N LEU A 135 15.52 15.52 7.63
CA LEU A 135 15.90 14.38 6.79
C LEU A 135 15.54 14.54 5.31
N ASN A 136 14.76 15.57 4.97
CA ASN A 136 14.33 15.84 3.60
C ASN A 136 15.25 16.80 2.82
N LYS A 137 16.36 17.24 3.42
CA LYS A 137 17.34 18.16 2.83
C LYS A 137 18.76 17.67 3.12
N PRO A 138 19.75 18.01 2.28
CA PRO A 138 21.15 17.75 2.62
C PRO A 138 21.58 18.62 3.80
N TRP A 139 22.59 18.15 4.53
CA TRP A 139 23.21 18.96 5.57
C TRP A 139 23.81 20.25 4.97
N PRO A 140 23.67 21.40 5.66
CA PRO A 140 24.21 22.66 5.16
C PRO A 140 25.74 22.55 4.98
N PRO A 141 26.29 23.08 3.88
CA PRO A 141 27.73 23.16 3.68
C PRO A 141 28.38 23.96 4.83
N LYS A 142 29.55 23.48 5.27
CA LYS A 142 30.34 24.09 6.37
C LYS A 142 30.63 25.59 6.18
N ASP A 143 30.65 26.07 4.95
CA ASP A 143 31.05 27.45 4.61
C ASP A 143 29.90 28.46 4.63
N THR A 144 28.71 28.06 5.11
CA THR A 144 27.60 29.00 5.28
C THR A 144 27.85 29.86 6.51
N ASN A 145 28.49 31.01 6.31
CA ASN A 145 28.77 32.07 7.28
C ASN A 145 27.53 32.50 8.08
N MET A 146 27.20 31.76 9.13
CA MET A 146 26.28 32.22 10.18
C MET A 146 26.84 31.83 11.54
N LEU A 147 27.53 32.80 12.14
CA LEU A 147 27.82 32.99 13.57
C LEU A 147 27.37 31.85 14.51
N SER A 148 28.23 30.87 14.72
CA SER A 148 28.34 30.18 16.02
C SER A 148 29.65 29.38 16.07
N ALA A 149 30.60 29.89 16.84
CA ALA A 149 31.80 29.20 17.25
C ALA A 149 31.46 28.23 18.39
N VAL A 150 31.13 26.98 18.07
CA VAL A 150 31.20 25.83 18.99
C VAL A 150 31.54 24.61 18.14
N ASN A 151 32.56 23.84 18.51
CA ASN A 151 33.01 22.58 17.90
C ASN A 151 31.90 21.80 17.15
N VAL A 152 31.68 22.12 15.87
CA VAL A 152 30.82 21.32 15.00
C VAL A 152 31.68 20.17 14.50
N PRO A 153 31.35 18.90 14.83
CA PRO A 153 32.00 17.75 14.21
C PRO A 153 31.91 17.86 12.68
N ALA A 154 32.71 17.06 11.93
CA ALA A 154 32.67 17.02 10.47
C ALA A 154 31.23 17.01 9.90
N PRO A 155 30.98 17.48 8.65
CA PRO A 155 29.61 17.58 8.15
C PRO A 155 29.01 16.18 8.25
N ALA A 156 28.09 15.99 9.20
CA ALA A 156 27.48 14.70 9.42
C ALA A 156 26.69 14.42 8.16
N THR A 157 27.06 13.41 7.38
CA THR A 157 26.16 12.95 6.32
C THR A 157 25.03 12.17 6.98
N HIS A 158 23.81 12.30 6.46
CA HIS A 158 22.71 11.48 6.93
C HIS A 158 23.05 9.99 6.83
N THR A 159 22.73 9.24 7.89
CA THR A 159 22.99 7.80 7.97
C THR A 159 22.11 7.03 6.99
N MET A 160 22.44 5.77 6.69
CA MET A 160 21.57 4.94 5.86
C MET A 160 20.22 4.67 6.52
N GLU A 161 20.17 4.55 7.85
CA GLU A 161 18.91 4.47 8.62
C GLU A 161 18.01 5.69 8.36
N GLU A 162 18.57 6.90 8.47
CA GLU A 162 17.85 8.15 8.20
C GLU A 162 17.37 8.25 6.74
N ARG A 163 18.21 7.83 5.79
CA ARG A 163 17.85 7.80 4.35
C ARG A 163 16.73 6.81 4.08
N ARG A 164 16.75 5.62 4.69
CA ARG A 164 15.64 4.67 4.57
C ARG A 164 14.37 5.23 5.19
N ALA A 165 14.46 5.90 6.35
CA ALA A 165 13.31 6.49 7.03
C ALA A 165 12.61 7.56 6.19
N VAL A 166 13.34 8.50 5.58
CA VAL A 166 12.73 9.52 4.71
C VAL A 166 12.11 8.92 3.45
N LEU A 167 12.75 7.91 2.84
CA LEU A 167 12.21 7.22 1.66
C LEU A 167 10.97 6.40 2.01
N ALA A 168 10.93 5.77 3.20
CA ALA A 168 9.77 5.06 3.71
C ALA A 168 8.60 6.01 4.01
N CYS A 169 8.89 7.18 4.59
CA CYS A 169 7.89 8.22 4.79
C CYS A 169 7.28 8.68 3.47
N PHE A 170 8.09 8.86 2.42
CA PHE A 170 7.58 9.14 1.07
C PHE A 170 6.71 8.00 0.55
N LEU A 171 7.18 6.76 0.61
CA LEU A 171 6.44 5.59 0.12
C LEU A 171 5.09 5.46 0.83
N MET A 172 5.07 5.56 2.15
CA MET A 172 3.85 5.47 2.95
C MET A 172 2.89 6.62 2.65
N SER A 173 3.36 7.87 2.63
CA SER A 173 2.50 9.02 2.31
C SER A 173 1.95 8.95 0.88
N SER A 174 2.76 8.50 -0.07
CA SER A 174 2.33 8.23 -1.45
C SER A 174 1.29 7.14 -1.53
N CYS A 175 1.46 6.04 -0.79
CA CYS A 175 0.49 4.95 -0.73
C CYS A 175 -0.84 5.39 -0.11
N VAL A 176 -0.81 6.12 1.01
CA VAL A 176 -2.02 6.63 1.67
C VAL A 176 -2.75 7.64 0.80
N SER A 177 -2.02 8.57 0.18
CA SER A 177 -2.56 9.52 -0.82
C SER A 177 -3.24 8.78 -1.98
N SER A 178 -2.58 7.74 -2.50
CA SER A 178 -3.08 6.89 -3.58
C SER A 178 -4.37 6.16 -3.24
N PHE A 179 -4.42 5.60 -2.04
CA PHE A 179 -5.46 4.66 -1.65
C PHE A 179 -6.76 5.36 -1.25
N PHE A 180 -6.66 6.59 -0.73
CA PHE A 180 -7.81 7.32 -0.20
C PHE A 180 -8.14 8.62 -0.92
N ALA A 181 -7.24 9.18 -1.74
CA ALA A 181 -7.42 10.46 -2.44
C ALA A 181 -7.78 11.67 -1.55
N GLN A 182 -7.56 11.58 -0.23
CA GLN A 182 -7.93 12.63 0.75
C GLN A 182 -6.74 13.52 1.19
N THR A 183 -5.52 13.17 0.79
CA THR A 183 -4.31 13.89 1.19
C THR A 183 -3.28 13.86 0.08
N ASP A 184 -2.47 14.91 0.00
CA ASP A 184 -1.25 14.90 -0.77
C ASP A 184 -0.16 14.08 -0.08
N ALA A 185 0.71 13.48 -0.89
CA ALA A 185 1.89 12.78 -0.43
C ALA A 185 3.02 13.76 -0.07
N MET A 186 4.03 13.27 0.64
CA MET A 186 5.26 14.05 0.84
C MET A 186 5.89 14.40 -0.52
N ARG A 187 6.24 15.66 -0.70
CA ARG A 187 6.87 16.14 -1.94
C ARG A 187 8.21 15.44 -2.16
N TRP A 188 8.37 14.81 -3.33
CA TRP A 188 9.66 14.31 -3.79
C TRP A 188 10.61 15.46 -4.11
N THR A 189 11.87 15.38 -3.65
CA THR A 189 12.90 16.41 -3.88
C THR A 189 14.15 15.79 -4.52
N PRO A 190 15.02 16.60 -5.17
CA PRO A 190 16.28 16.10 -5.71
C PRO A 190 17.18 15.44 -4.67
N TYR A 191 17.07 15.84 -3.40
CA TYR A 191 17.79 15.19 -2.32
C TYR A 191 17.30 13.77 -2.05
N LEU A 192 15.99 13.50 -2.22
CA LEU A 192 15.47 12.14 -2.13
C LEU A 192 15.96 11.25 -3.29
N ASP A 193 16.18 11.81 -4.49
CA ASP A 193 16.87 11.08 -5.58
C ASP A 193 18.29 10.68 -5.15
N GLU A 194 19.05 11.60 -4.54
CA GLU A 194 20.39 11.30 -3.99
C GLU A 194 20.33 10.21 -2.90
N CYS A 195 19.39 10.30 -1.96
CA CYS A 195 19.17 9.27 -0.94
C CYS A 195 18.89 7.90 -1.55
N LEU A 196 18.05 7.85 -2.58
CA LEU A 196 17.67 6.61 -3.26
C LEU A 196 18.83 6.00 -4.05
N ASP A 197 19.66 6.83 -4.67
CA ASP A 197 20.86 6.40 -5.39
C ASP A 197 21.95 5.91 -4.43
N LEU A 198 22.16 6.60 -3.32
CA LEU A 198 23.09 6.15 -2.27
C LEU A 198 22.62 4.84 -1.63
N LEU A 199 21.31 4.70 -1.38
CA LEU A 199 20.72 3.45 -0.90
C LEU A 199 20.91 2.31 -1.89
N GLY A 200 20.73 2.54 -3.20
CA GLY A 200 20.97 1.52 -4.22
C GLY A 200 22.44 1.08 -4.34
N ARG A 201 23.39 1.87 -3.84
CA ARG A 201 24.83 1.55 -3.82
C ARG A 201 25.30 1.04 -2.46
N SER A 202 24.45 1.14 -1.43
CA SER A 202 24.74 0.67 -0.08
C SER A 202 24.92 -0.85 -0.06
N GLN A 203 25.83 -1.31 0.79
CA GLN A 203 26.00 -2.72 1.12
C GLN A 203 25.67 -3.00 2.59
N GLU A 204 25.07 -2.04 3.29
CA GLU A 204 24.78 -2.14 4.73
C GLU A 204 23.69 -3.18 5.02
N ALA A 205 22.61 -3.19 4.24
CA ALA A 205 21.56 -4.21 4.34
C ALA A 205 21.33 -4.90 2.99
N PRO A 206 21.29 -6.24 2.93
CA PRO A 206 20.95 -6.97 1.70
C PRO A 206 19.59 -6.57 1.12
N SER A 207 18.67 -6.10 1.95
CA SER A 207 17.32 -5.69 1.57
C SER A 207 17.24 -4.27 1.00
N ASP A 208 18.35 -3.50 1.01
CA ASP A 208 18.41 -2.14 0.46
C ASP A 208 18.07 -2.12 -1.04
N GLU A 209 18.51 -3.13 -1.80
CA GLU A 209 18.22 -3.25 -3.23
C GLU A 209 16.71 -3.35 -3.48
N ILE A 210 16.04 -4.27 -2.77
CA ILE A 210 14.60 -4.50 -2.88
C ILE A 210 13.85 -3.23 -2.50
N PHE A 211 14.19 -2.63 -1.36
CA PHE A 211 13.53 -1.43 -0.87
C PHE A 211 13.72 -0.25 -1.85
N ALA A 212 14.92 -0.07 -2.41
CA ALA A 212 15.17 0.95 -3.42
C ALA A 212 14.31 0.74 -4.67
N HIS A 213 14.12 -0.50 -5.14
CA HIS A 213 13.20 -0.77 -6.25
C HIS A 213 11.74 -0.50 -5.90
N GLN A 214 11.28 -0.86 -4.69
CA GLN A 214 9.93 -0.52 -4.22
C GLN A 214 9.69 0.99 -4.24
N VAL A 215 10.66 1.79 -3.76
CA VAL A 215 10.57 3.26 -3.76
C VAL A 215 10.56 3.81 -5.18
N ARG A 216 11.41 3.30 -6.09
CA ARG A 216 11.41 3.72 -7.51
C ARG A 216 10.06 3.45 -8.19
N LEU A 217 9.47 2.28 -7.97
CA LEU A 217 8.17 1.92 -8.54
C LEU A 217 7.05 2.77 -7.94
N GLN A 218 7.05 2.99 -6.62
CA GLN A 218 6.05 3.85 -5.98
C GLN A 218 6.16 5.31 -6.45
N LEU A 219 7.38 5.84 -6.60
CA LEU A 219 7.62 7.17 -7.16
C LEU A 219 7.13 7.29 -8.60
N PHE A 220 7.37 6.25 -9.41
CA PHE A 220 6.86 6.18 -10.77
C PHE A 220 5.33 6.25 -10.78
N SER A 221 4.64 5.38 -10.02
CA SER A 221 3.18 5.37 -9.94
C SER A 221 2.63 6.71 -9.42
N HIS A 222 3.30 7.33 -8.45
CA HIS A 222 2.95 8.66 -7.94
C HIS A 222 3.02 9.74 -9.02
N ARG A 223 4.10 9.78 -9.79
CA ARG A 223 4.28 10.74 -10.91
C ARG A 223 3.28 10.49 -12.03
N VAL A 224 2.98 9.22 -12.34
CA VAL A 224 1.93 8.86 -13.30
C VAL A 224 0.61 9.47 -12.85
N ARG A 225 0.20 9.28 -11.59
CA ARG A 225 -1.04 9.89 -11.10
C ARG A 225 -1.03 11.42 -11.21
N GLN A 226 0.07 12.09 -10.86
CA GLN A 226 0.16 13.55 -10.97
C GLN A 226 0.01 14.06 -12.41
N VAL A 227 0.56 13.33 -13.39
CA VAL A 227 0.44 13.69 -14.81
C VAL A 227 -0.95 13.38 -15.36
N MET A 228 -1.53 12.24 -14.97
CA MET A 228 -2.82 11.76 -15.46
C MET A 228 -4.00 12.46 -14.77
N TRP A 229 -3.81 12.95 -13.55
CA TRP A 229 -4.83 13.59 -12.71
C TRP A 229 -4.23 14.79 -11.95
N PRO A 230 -3.93 15.91 -12.63
CA PRO A 230 -3.46 17.11 -11.96
C PRO A 230 -4.56 17.62 -11.03
N ALA A 231 -4.26 17.78 -9.74
CA ALA A 231 -5.20 18.39 -8.80
C ALA A 231 -5.50 19.83 -9.24
N GLY A 232 -6.73 20.09 -9.68
CA GLY A 232 -7.14 21.42 -10.13
C GLY A 232 -8.24 21.43 -11.20
N GLU A 233 -9.42 20.88 -10.88
CA GLU A 233 -10.66 21.39 -11.50
C GLU A 233 -11.04 22.69 -10.77
N GLY A 234 -10.28 23.76 -11.02
CA GLY A 234 -10.49 25.04 -10.37
C GLY A 234 -9.20 25.84 -10.33
N GLU A 235 -9.18 26.93 -11.09
CA GLU A 235 -8.17 27.98 -11.12
C GLU A 235 -6.93 27.72 -12.02
N LEU A 236 -7.02 28.30 -13.23
CA LEU A 236 -5.91 28.83 -14.05
C LEU A 236 -4.95 27.85 -14.75
N ALA A 237 -5.39 26.66 -15.17
CA ALA A 237 -4.67 25.89 -16.19
C ALA A 237 -5.08 26.32 -17.62
N ASP A 238 -4.81 27.58 -17.97
CA ASP A 238 -5.12 28.18 -19.28
C ASP A 238 -4.03 27.86 -20.33
N GLY A 239 -3.70 26.58 -20.47
CA GLY A 239 -2.70 26.08 -21.42
C GLY A 239 -3.10 24.72 -22.02
N PRO A 240 -2.60 24.37 -23.22
CA PRO A 240 -2.94 23.10 -23.85
C PRO A 240 -2.35 21.93 -23.06
N THR A 241 -3.16 21.28 -22.24
CA THR A 241 -2.79 20.04 -21.55
C THR A 241 -2.71 18.91 -22.59
N VAL A 242 -1.51 18.41 -22.84
CA VAL A 242 -1.27 17.27 -23.73
C VAL A 242 -2.10 16.07 -23.25
N PRO A 243 -2.89 15.40 -24.11
CA PRO A 243 -3.73 14.29 -23.67
C PRO A 243 -2.92 13.16 -23.02
N PRO A 244 -3.42 12.54 -21.94
CA PRO A 244 -2.81 11.39 -21.27
C PRO A 244 -2.26 10.29 -22.19
N SER A 245 -2.95 10.05 -23.32
CA SER A 245 -2.58 9.04 -24.31
C SER A 245 -1.21 9.26 -24.97
N PHE A 246 -0.71 10.50 -25.02
CA PHE A 246 0.62 10.81 -25.56
C PHE A 246 1.76 10.40 -24.63
N TYR A 247 1.49 10.27 -23.32
CA TYR A 247 2.49 9.85 -22.34
C TYR A 247 2.62 8.32 -22.23
N LEU A 248 1.61 7.56 -22.66
CA LEU A 248 1.52 6.11 -22.46
C LEU A 248 2.78 5.36 -22.90
N GLN A 249 3.25 5.57 -24.14
CA GLN A 249 4.42 4.87 -24.66
C GLN A 249 5.70 5.24 -23.89
N THR A 250 5.87 6.51 -23.53
CA THR A 250 7.00 6.98 -22.72
C THR A 250 6.97 6.40 -21.31
N LEU A 251 5.78 6.32 -20.70
CA LEU A 251 5.59 5.74 -19.37
C LEU A 251 5.87 4.24 -19.37
N GLN A 252 5.39 3.51 -20.39
CA GLN A 252 5.67 2.08 -20.58
C GLN A 252 7.18 1.84 -20.75
N TRP A 253 7.85 2.65 -21.57
CA TRP A 253 9.31 2.54 -21.77
C TRP A 253 10.07 2.78 -20.46
N LYS A 254 9.76 3.85 -19.72
CA LYS A 254 10.38 4.14 -18.40
C LYS A 254 10.16 3.01 -17.40
N LEU A 255 8.96 2.42 -17.36
CA LEU A 255 8.71 1.26 -16.49
C LEU A 255 9.52 0.03 -16.94
N GLY A 256 9.68 -0.16 -18.26
CA GLY A 256 10.57 -1.18 -18.82
C GLY A 256 12.02 -1.02 -18.36
N GLU A 257 12.54 0.21 -18.34
CA GLU A 257 13.88 0.50 -17.81
C GLU A 257 13.98 0.11 -16.33
N LEU A 258 13.00 0.49 -15.50
CA LEU A 258 12.97 0.13 -14.08
C LEU A 258 12.96 -1.38 -13.85
N LYS A 259 12.21 -2.13 -14.66
CA LYS A 259 12.18 -3.60 -14.62
C LYS A 259 13.52 -4.22 -15.05
N SER A 260 14.15 -3.65 -16.09
CA SER A 260 15.45 -4.13 -16.58
C SER A 260 16.60 -3.90 -15.59
N ALA A 261 16.43 -2.95 -14.68
CA ALA A 261 17.42 -2.61 -13.65
C ALA A 261 17.44 -3.59 -12.47
N PHE A 262 16.51 -4.54 -12.37
CA PHE A 262 16.55 -5.58 -11.35
C PHE A 262 17.80 -6.44 -11.51
N SER A 263 18.47 -6.84 -10.43
CA SER A 263 19.64 -7.71 -10.55
C SER A 263 19.28 -9.07 -11.18
N PRO A 264 20.22 -9.75 -11.85
CA PRO A 264 19.99 -11.07 -12.43
C PRO A 264 19.47 -12.11 -11.42
N ARG A 265 19.80 -11.94 -10.13
CA ARG A 265 19.27 -12.75 -9.02
C ARG A 265 17.76 -12.64 -8.91
N LEU A 266 17.23 -11.42 -9.00
CA LEU A 266 15.79 -11.13 -8.98
C LEU A 266 15.11 -11.49 -10.32
N GLN A 267 15.85 -11.54 -11.44
CA GLN A 267 15.28 -11.89 -12.76
C GLN A 267 15.17 -13.40 -13.01
N HIS A 268 16.03 -14.23 -12.40
CA HIS A 268 16.16 -15.65 -12.74
C HIS A 268 14.97 -16.53 -12.30
N ASP A 269 14.23 -16.12 -11.28
CA ASP A 269 13.02 -16.83 -10.80
C ASP A 269 11.82 -16.71 -11.77
N SER A 270 11.90 -15.86 -12.79
CA SER A 270 10.80 -15.64 -13.75
C SER A 270 10.78 -16.64 -14.93
N LYS A 271 11.83 -17.47 -15.11
CA LYS A 271 11.99 -18.35 -16.30
C LYS A 271 11.75 -19.85 -16.08
N CYS A 272 11.21 -20.29 -14.94
CA CYS A 272 10.82 -21.69 -14.77
C CYS A 272 9.42 -21.95 -15.37
N SER A 273 9.40 -22.40 -16.63
CA SER A 273 8.26 -23.07 -17.27
C SER A 273 8.01 -24.47 -16.65
N PRO A 274 6.86 -25.13 -16.91
CA PRO A 274 6.37 -26.27 -16.13
C PRO A 274 7.16 -27.54 -16.45
N GLY A 275 8.19 -27.83 -15.64
CA GLY A 275 8.81 -29.15 -15.55
C GLY A 275 8.17 -29.97 -14.42
N PRO A 276 8.24 -31.32 -14.48
CA PRO A 276 7.62 -32.17 -13.48
C PRO A 276 8.29 -31.99 -12.11
N PRO A 277 7.59 -32.29 -11.01
CA PRO A 277 8.05 -32.00 -9.67
C PRO A 277 9.24 -32.89 -9.34
N VAL A 278 10.44 -32.33 -9.36
CA VAL A 278 11.61 -32.96 -8.75
C VAL A 278 11.55 -32.65 -7.26
N VAL A 279 11.17 -33.68 -6.52
CA VAL A 279 11.31 -33.81 -5.08
C VAL A 279 12.78 -33.61 -4.72
N GLU A 280 13.04 -32.86 -3.65
CA GLU A 280 14.35 -32.53 -3.03
C GLU A 280 14.96 -31.17 -3.39
N ARG A 281 14.58 -30.15 -2.61
CA ARG A 281 15.49 -29.18 -1.95
C ARG A 281 14.74 -28.39 -0.88
N ASN A 282 14.98 -28.73 0.39
CA ASN A 282 14.49 -27.98 1.57
C ASN A 282 15.23 -26.65 1.81
N HIS A 283 15.58 -25.94 0.74
CA HIS A 283 16.07 -24.57 0.74
C HIS A 283 15.27 -23.79 -0.31
N VAL A 284 13.98 -23.59 -0.04
CA VAL A 284 13.23 -22.49 -0.66
C VAL A 284 13.75 -21.23 0.02
N THR A 285 14.81 -20.64 -0.55
CA THR A 285 15.51 -19.49 0.00
C THR A 285 14.59 -18.26 -0.06
N ASN A 286 14.76 -17.33 0.86
CA ASN A 286 13.98 -16.08 1.00
C ASN A 286 13.82 -15.25 -0.30
N ASP A 287 14.54 -15.59 -1.37
CA ASP A 287 14.62 -14.87 -2.65
C ASP A 287 13.33 -14.96 -3.49
N SER A 288 12.61 -16.11 -3.46
CA SER A 288 11.39 -16.29 -4.27
C SER A 288 10.23 -15.41 -3.81
N ASN A 289 10.11 -15.23 -2.49
CA ASN A 289 9.08 -14.37 -1.90
C ASN A 289 9.40 -12.89 -2.13
N SER A 290 10.68 -12.51 -2.10
CA SER A 290 11.12 -11.14 -2.42
C SER A 290 10.78 -10.73 -3.86
N LEU A 291 10.90 -11.65 -4.82
CA LEU A 291 10.47 -11.37 -6.19
C LEU A 291 8.95 -11.17 -6.29
N GLY A 292 8.14 -12.02 -5.65
CA GLY A 292 6.68 -11.86 -5.63
C GLY A 292 6.23 -10.49 -5.08
N ILE A 293 6.94 -9.97 -4.09
CA ILE A 293 6.69 -8.64 -3.50
C ILE A 293 7.04 -7.51 -4.48
N LEU A 294 8.17 -7.61 -5.17
CA LEU A 294 8.53 -6.66 -6.22
C LEU A 294 7.58 -6.71 -7.41
N LEU A 295 7.15 -7.92 -7.81
CA LEU A 295 6.18 -8.11 -8.90
C LEU A 295 4.85 -7.43 -8.57
N ALA A 296 4.35 -7.49 -7.34
CA ALA A 296 3.15 -6.75 -6.94
C ALA A 296 3.32 -5.23 -7.17
N SER A 297 4.48 -4.67 -6.84
CA SER A 297 4.78 -3.25 -7.09
C SER A 297 4.89 -2.94 -8.59
N VAL A 298 5.46 -3.85 -9.39
CA VAL A 298 5.51 -3.72 -10.85
C VAL A 298 4.12 -3.73 -11.46
N TYR A 299 3.26 -4.68 -11.08
CA TYR A 299 1.90 -4.76 -11.57
C TYR A 299 1.09 -3.52 -11.17
N HIS A 300 1.26 -3.04 -9.94
CA HIS A 300 0.64 -1.78 -9.51
C HIS A 300 1.07 -0.59 -10.39
N SER A 301 2.36 -0.46 -10.70
CA SER A 301 2.86 0.56 -11.63
C SER A 301 2.32 0.39 -13.05
N GLU A 302 2.26 -0.84 -13.58
CA GLU A 302 1.66 -1.11 -14.89
C GLU A 302 0.18 -0.71 -14.93
N LEU A 303 -0.58 -1.02 -13.87
CA LEU A 303 -1.98 -0.65 -13.75
C LEU A 303 -2.17 0.87 -13.72
N SER A 304 -1.33 1.60 -12.98
CA SER A 304 -1.40 3.07 -12.92
C SER A 304 -1.24 3.77 -14.26
N ILE A 305 -0.51 3.17 -15.21
CA ILE A 305 -0.33 3.72 -16.57
C ILE A 305 -1.62 3.61 -17.37
N HIS A 306 -2.26 2.45 -17.30
CA HIS A 306 -3.37 2.09 -18.17
C HIS A 306 -4.73 2.44 -17.57
N GLU A 307 -4.80 2.83 -16.29
CA GLU A 307 -6.04 3.18 -15.60
C GLU A 307 -6.82 4.31 -16.30
N VAL A 308 -6.15 5.23 -17.00
CA VAL A 308 -6.81 6.28 -17.79
C VAL A 308 -7.78 5.72 -18.83
N ALA A 309 -7.55 4.50 -19.34
CA ALA A 309 -8.46 3.87 -20.29
C ALA A 309 -9.85 3.58 -19.70
N LEU A 310 -9.96 3.52 -18.36
CA LEU A 310 -11.21 3.28 -17.63
C LEU A 310 -12.10 4.52 -17.55
N GLN A 311 -11.62 5.71 -17.92
CA GLN A 311 -12.42 6.93 -17.93
C GLN A 311 -13.39 6.96 -19.12
N LYS A 312 -14.61 7.47 -18.88
CA LYS A 312 -15.60 7.75 -19.93
C LYS A 312 -15.24 9.06 -20.65
N THR A 313 -14.27 9.04 -21.55
CA THR A 313 -14.05 10.20 -22.43
C THR A 313 -15.16 10.30 -23.48
N PRO A 314 -15.71 11.50 -23.77
CA PRO A 314 -16.69 11.68 -24.84
C PRO A 314 -16.12 11.17 -26.15
N ILE A 315 -16.87 10.29 -26.81
CA ILE A 315 -16.51 9.70 -28.10
C ILE A 315 -16.43 10.82 -29.12
N THR A 316 -15.22 11.30 -29.45
CA THR A 316 -15.02 12.10 -30.65
C THR A 316 -15.10 11.15 -31.84
N VAL A 317 -15.96 11.50 -32.80
CA VAL A 317 -16.34 10.69 -33.96
C VAL A 317 -15.14 10.30 -34.86
N ASP A 318 -13.97 10.92 -34.69
CA ASP A 318 -12.75 10.64 -35.46
C ASP A 318 -11.54 10.21 -34.57
N GLY A 319 -11.53 8.95 -34.11
CA GLY A 319 -10.38 8.21 -33.50
C GLY A 319 -9.99 8.58 -32.05
N PRO A 320 -9.78 7.63 -31.09
CA PRO A 320 -8.70 6.63 -31.05
C PRO A 320 -9.08 5.29 -30.35
N GLY A 321 -10.14 4.60 -30.80
CA GLY A 321 -10.72 3.44 -30.10
C GLY A 321 -9.76 2.25 -29.84
N PHE A 322 -8.88 1.91 -30.79
CA PHE A 322 -8.01 0.74 -30.68
C PHE A 322 -6.95 0.85 -29.58
N ARG A 323 -6.39 2.05 -29.35
CA ARG A 323 -5.38 2.28 -28.29
C ARG A 323 -5.98 2.19 -26.90
N ARG A 324 -7.20 2.71 -26.73
CA ARG A 324 -7.95 2.58 -25.48
C ARG A 324 -8.30 1.11 -25.22
N LEU A 325 -8.75 0.41 -26.25
CA LEU A 325 -9.03 -1.03 -26.15
C LEU A 325 -7.78 -1.82 -25.75
N GLU A 326 -6.64 -1.60 -26.41
CA GLU A 326 -5.35 -2.21 -26.05
C GLU A 326 -4.96 -1.94 -24.58
N ALA A 327 -5.16 -0.72 -24.09
CA ALA A 327 -4.93 -0.39 -22.69
C ALA A 327 -5.89 -1.11 -21.73
N LEU A 328 -7.17 -1.27 -22.08
CA LEU A 328 -8.13 -2.06 -21.30
C LEU A 328 -7.75 -3.55 -21.25
N TYR A 329 -7.35 -4.13 -22.38
CA TYR A 329 -6.80 -5.49 -22.44
C TYR A 329 -5.55 -5.63 -21.58
N LYS A 330 -4.67 -4.62 -21.62
CA LYS A 330 -3.46 -4.62 -20.80
C LYS A 330 -3.80 -4.56 -19.32
N CYS A 331 -4.74 -3.70 -18.90
CA CYS A 331 -5.29 -3.69 -17.54
C CYS A 331 -5.80 -5.07 -17.12
N LEU A 332 -6.64 -5.71 -17.94
CA LEU A 332 -7.18 -7.04 -17.64
C LEU A 332 -6.08 -8.09 -17.45
N SER A 333 -5.10 -8.13 -18.36
CA SER A 333 -3.97 -9.06 -18.27
C SER A 333 -3.11 -8.83 -17.02
N THR A 334 -2.84 -7.57 -16.68
CA THR A 334 -2.02 -7.20 -15.52
C THR A 334 -2.78 -7.46 -14.21
N VAL A 335 -4.09 -7.20 -14.15
CA VAL A 335 -4.95 -7.56 -13.01
C VAL A 335 -4.89 -9.06 -12.76
N LYS A 336 -5.00 -9.88 -13.81
CA LYS A 336 -4.87 -11.33 -13.67
C LYS A 336 -3.55 -11.72 -13.01
N LEU A 337 -2.43 -11.23 -13.54
CA LEU A 337 -1.10 -11.52 -13.02
C LEU A 337 -0.93 -11.04 -11.57
N ALA A 338 -1.47 -9.86 -11.23
CA ALA A 338 -1.41 -9.32 -9.88
C ALA A 338 -2.19 -10.17 -8.87
N LEU A 339 -3.39 -10.61 -9.23
CA LEU A 339 -4.23 -11.45 -8.38
C LEU A 339 -3.68 -12.87 -8.26
N ASP A 340 -3.19 -13.47 -9.35
CA ASP A 340 -2.51 -14.77 -9.32
C ASP A 340 -1.27 -14.71 -8.41
N ASN A 341 -0.47 -13.64 -8.50
CA ASN A 341 0.68 -13.41 -7.61
C ASN A 341 0.24 -13.32 -6.14
N PHE A 342 -0.83 -12.57 -5.85
CA PHE A 342 -1.37 -12.49 -4.49
C PHE A 342 -1.88 -13.84 -3.97
N PHE A 343 -2.70 -14.54 -4.73
CA PHE A 343 -3.30 -15.81 -4.31
C PHE A 343 -2.30 -16.97 -4.27
N SER A 344 -1.10 -16.79 -4.83
CA SER A 344 0.02 -17.72 -4.65
C SER A 344 0.63 -17.66 -3.24
N LEU A 345 0.37 -16.60 -2.47
CA LEU A 345 0.85 -16.47 -1.09
C LEU A 345 0.13 -17.47 -0.18
N PRO A 346 0.87 -18.22 0.66
CA PRO A 346 0.25 -19.08 1.66
C PRO A 346 -0.46 -18.23 2.72
N LEU A 347 -1.56 -18.75 3.26
CA LEU A 347 -2.37 -18.05 4.27
C LEU A 347 -1.58 -17.67 5.53
N SER A 348 -0.52 -18.42 5.85
CA SER A 348 0.38 -18.13 6.97
C SER A 348 1.14 -16.81 6.82
N GLU A 349 1.28 -16.28 5.60
CA GLU A 349 1.99 -15.02 5.35
C GLU A 349 1.07 -13.78 5.43
N TYR A 350 -0.25 -13.98 5.38
CA TYR A 350 -1.23 -12.89 5.42
C TYR A 350 -1.03 -11.94 6.63
N PRO A 351 -0.74 -12.43 7.86
CA PRO A 351 -0.44 -11.58 9.03
C PRO A 351 0.70 -10.58 8.84
N TYR A 352 1.63 -10.87 7.94
CA TYR A 352 2.86 -10.09 7.78
C TYR A 352 2.81 -9.08 6.63
N VAL A 353 1.77 -9.18 5.81
CA VAL A 353 1.53 -8.27 4.68
C VAL A 353 1.46 -6.83 5.15
N SER A 354 2.30 -5.98 4.57
CA SER A 354 2.32 -4.54 4.83
C SER A 354 1.12 -3.83 4.17
N PHE A 355 0.72 -2.69 4.72
CA PHE A 355 -0.32 -1.85 4.13
C PHE A 355 -0.07 -1.51 2.66
N PRO A 356 1.15 -1.09 2.22
CA PRO A 356 1.40 -0.83 0.81
C PRO A 356 1.09 -2.03 -0.09
N TYR A 357 1.49 -3.24 0.31
CA TYR A 357 1.20 -4.43 -0.47
C TYR A 357 -0.30 -4.73 -0.50
N PHE A 358 -0.99 -4.65 0.64
CA PHE A 358 -2.44 -4.82 0.71
C PHE A 358 -3.19 -3.78 -0.16
N ALA A 359 -2.75 -2.52 -0.15
CA ALA A 359 -3.32 -1.47 -0.97
C ALA A 359 -3.20 -1.76 -2.48
N GLN A 360 -2.08 -2.36 -2.92
CA GLN A 360 -1.87 -2.78 -4.31
C GLN A 360 -2.84 -3.90 -4.73
N VAL A 361 -3.11 -4.86 -3.83
CA VAL A 361 -4.08 -5.95 -4.07
C VAL A 361 -5.49 -5.39 -4.20
N CYS A 362 -5.90 -4.54 -3.24
CA CYS A 362 -7.18 -3.84 -3.30
C CYS A 362 -7.31 -3.05 -4.60
N HIS A 363 -6.29 -2.29 -5.01
CA HIS A 363 -6.29 -1.56 -6.28
C HIS A 363 -6.53 -2.48 -7.49
N SER A 364 -5.95 -3.68 -7.49
CA SER A 364 -6.17 -4.67 -8.57
C SER A 364 -7.62 -5.15 -8.61
N ILE A 365 -8.25 -5.39 -7.45
CA ILE A 365 -9.67 -5.74 -7.35
C ILE A 365 -10.56 -4.57 -7.81
N VAL A 366 -10.19 -3.33 -7.48
CA VAL A 366 -10.90 -2.13 -7.97
C VAL A 366 -10.87 -2.04 -9.48
N ILE A 367 -9.70 -2.24 -10.11
CA ILE A 367 -9.60 -2.20 -11.57
C ILE A 367 -10.39 -3.34 -12.20
N LEU A 368 -10.35 -4.55 -11.62
CA LEU A 368 -11.17 -5.67 -12.09
C LEU A 368 -12.66 -5.34 -12.04
N PHE A 369 -13.11 -4.74 -10.95
CA PHE A 369 -14.48 -4.26 -10.80
C PHE A 369 -14.81 -3.25 -11.91
N LYS A 370 -13.99 -2.21 -12.10
CA LYS A 370 -14.18 -1.19 -13.14
C LYS A 370 -14.26 -1.83 -14.53
N LEU A 371 -13.36 -2.75 -14.87
CA LEU A 371 -13.37 -3.48 -16.15
C LEU A 371 -14.63 -4.34 -16.33
N THR A 372 -15.15 -4.91 -15.24
CA THR A 372 -16.33 -5.80 -15.28
C THR A 372 -17.63 -5.00 -15.43
N THR A 373 -17.68 -3.78 -14.89
CA THR A 373 -18.86 -2.90 -14.92
C THR A 373 -18.73 -1.76 -15.93
N LEU A 374 -17.68 -1.75 -16.76
CA LEU A 374 -17.44 -0.71 -17.75
C LEU A 374 -18.52 -0.80 -18.83
N ASP A 375 -19.35 0.24 -18.87
CA ASP A 375 -20.37 0.43 -19.88
C ASP A 375 -19.75 1.10 -21.11
N ASP A 376 -19.25 0.29 -22.03
CA ASP A 376 -18.65 0.72 -23.29
C ASP A 376 -18.96 -0.27 -24.42
N PRO A 377 -19.58 0.17 -25.53
CA PRO A 377 -19.94 -0.72 -26.64
C PRO A 377 -18.76 -1.46 -27.29
N ALA A 378 -17.54 -0.92 -27.19
CA ALA A 378 -16.33 -1.53 -27.75
C ALA A 378 -15.61 -2.47 -26.78
N TRP A 379 -16.09 -2.58 -25.53
CA TRP A 379 -15.49 -3.42 -24.49
C TRP A 379 -16.32 -4.68 -24.24
N ASP A 380 -15.64 -5.83 -24.19
CA ASP A 380 -16.29 -7.12 -23.94
C ASP A 380 -16.17 -7.50 -22.45
N THR A 381 -17.25 -7.30 -21.70
CA THR A 381 -17.32 -7.72 -20.28
C THR A 381 -17.41 -9.25 -20.13
N GLY A 382 -17.81 -9.98 -21.17
CA GLY A 382 -17.77 -11.44 -21.23
C GLY A 382 -16.33 -11.96 -21.31
N LEU A 383 -15.46 -11.29 -22.06
CA LEU A 383 -14.03 -11.55 -22.07
C LEU A 383 -13.42 -11.38 -20.68
N VAL A 384 -13.74 -10.29 -19.98
CA VAL A 384 -13.27 -10.05 -18.59
C VAL A 384 -13.61 -11.25 -17.73
N ARG A 385 -14.87 -11.69 -17.76
CA ARG A 385 -15.36 -12.83 -16.99
C ARG A 385 -14.65 -14.14 -17.32
N SER A 386 -14.40 -14.41 -18.61
CA SER A 386 -13.70 -15.62 -19.04
C SER A 386 -12.21 -15.61 -18.67
N THR A 387 -11.61 -14.43 -18.51
CA THR A 387 -10.18 -14.27 -18.17
C THR A 387 -9.97 -14.26 -16.66
N VAL A 388 -10.74 -13.43 -15.93
CA VAL A 388 -10.73 -13.30 -14.47
C VAL A 388 -12.15 -12.96 -13.99
N ASP A 389 -12.85 -13.93 -13.40
CA ASP A 389 -14.19 -13.69 -12.86
C ASP A 389 -14.11 -12.97 -11.51
N LEU A 390 -14.65 -11.75 -11.44
CA LEU A 390 -14.69 -10.94 -10.21
C LEU A 390 -15.40 -11.66 -9.05
N GLY A 391 -16.49 -12.39 -9.32
CA GLY A 391 -17.21 -13.13 -8.30
C GLY A 391 -16.36 -14.21 -7.65
N LEU A 392 -15.64 -14.99 -8.47
CA LEU A 392 -14.70 -16.01 -7.99
C LEU A 392 -13.53 -15.41 -7.22
N VAL A 393 -12.97 -14.29 -7.70
CA VAL A 393 -11.90 -13.55 -7.02
C VAL A 393 -12.37 -13.08 -5.65
N LEU A 394 -13.55 -12.46 -5.56
CA LEU A 394 -14.12 -12.00 -4.30
C LEU A 394 -14.36 -13.18 -3.35
N ASP A 395 -14.88 -14.31 -3.85
CA ASP A 395 -15.08 -15.52 -3.06
C ASP A 395 -13.79 -16.09 -2.48
N GLN A 396 -12.75 -16.23 -3.31
CA GLN A 396 -11.45 -16.70 -2.85
C GLN A 396 -10.82 -15.73 -1.85
N PHE A 397 -10.92 -14.42 -2.10
CA PHE A 397 -10.40 -13.40 -1.20
C PHE A 397 -11.09 -13.44 0.17
N ILE A 398 -12.42 -13.44 0.19
CA ILE A 398 -13.23 -13.53 1.42
C ILE A 398 -12.94 -14.85 2.16
N HIS A 399 -12.85 -15.97 1.44
CA HIS A 399 -12.52 -17.26 2.03
C HIS A 399 -11.15 -17.24 2.72
N ASN A 400 -10.11 -16.75 2.03
CA ASN A 400 -8.75 -16.65 2.56
C ASN A 400 -8.68 -15.74 3.79
N LEU A 401 -9.37 -14.59 3.78
CA LEU A 401 -9.44 -13.70 4.93
C LEU A 401 -10.12 -14.37 6.14
N ASN A 402 -11.22 -15.09 5.92
CA ASN A 402 -11.92 -15.82 7.00
C ASN A 402 -11.06 -16.95 7.58
N GLN A 403 -10.33 -17.69 6.73
CA GLN A 403 -9.40 -18.73 7.18
C GLN A 403 -8.25 -18.12 7.99
N ALA A 404 -7.64 -17.04 7.50
CA ALA A 404 -6.58 -16.33 8.23
C ALA A 404 -7.07 -15.80 9.60
N SER A 405 -8.33 -15.36 9.67
CA SER A 405 -8.97 -14.94 10.93
C SER A 405 -9.18 -16.10 11.91
N ALA A 406 -9.48 -17.30 11.41
CA ALA A 406 -9.73 -18.48 12.24
C ALA A 406 -8.44 -19.11 12.78
N THR A 407 -7.32 -18.95 12.07
CA THR A 407 -5.99 -19.42 12.50
C THR A 407 -5.31 -18.48 13.50
N GLY A 408 -5.80 -17.24 13.66
CA GLY A 408 -5.29 -16.34 14.69
C GLY A 408 -5.70 -16.85 16.08
N GLU A 409 -4.72 -17.07 16.96
CA GLU A 409 -4.87 -17.73 18.28
C GLU A 409 -5.97 -17.15 19.20
N ASP A 410 -6.53 -15.98 18.89
CA ASP A 410 -7.57 -15.32 19.68
C ASP A 410 -9.00 -15.37 19.09
N GLY A 411 -9.21 -15.92 17.88
CA GLY A 411 -10.56 -16.11 17.31
C GLY A 411 -11.45 -14.87 17.31
N SER A 412 -10.88 -13.66 17.36
CA SER A 412 -11.61 -12.42 17.61
C SER A 412 -12.60 -12.15 16.48
N VAL A 413 -13.90 -12.16 16.82
CA VAL A 413 -15.04 -11.87 15.93
C VAL A 413 -14.96 -10.47 15.30
N ASN A 414 -14.06 -9.60 15.82
CA ASN A 414 -13.84 -8.23 15.40
C ASN A 414 -12.44 -7.94 14.83
N GLY A 415 -11.64 -8.96 14.52
CA GLY A 415 -10.32 -8.80 13.91
C GLY A 415 -10.36 -8.14 12.52
N ILE A 416 -9.24 -7.54 12.11
CA ILE A 416 -9.07 -6.87 10.81
C ILE A 416 -9.53 -7.74 9.63
N TYR A 417 -9.15 -9.02 9.59
CA TYR A 417 -9.53 -9.92 8.49
C TYR A 417 -11.04 -10.15 8.42
N ALA A 418 -11.70 -10.36 9.56
CA ALA A 418 -13.16 -10.54 9.61
C ALA A 418 -13.90 -9.27 9.15
N LYS A 419 -13.41 -8.08 9.50
CA LYS A 419 -13.98 -6.80 9.05
C LYS A 419 -13.76 -6.57 7.56
N THR A 420 -12.54 -6.78 7.07
CA THR A 420 -12.25 -6.72 5.63
C THR A 420 -13.09 -7.73 4.85
N ALA A 421 -13.26 -8.96 5.35
CA ALA A 421 -14.12 -9.96 4.73
C ALA A 421 -15.58 -9.48 4.65
N LYS A 422 -16.13 -8.90 5.73
CA LYS A 422 -17.47 -8.29 5.74
C LYS A 422 -17.64 -7.20 4.69
N MET A 423 -16.66 -6.32 4.58
CA MET A 423 -16.63 -5.25 3.58
C MET A 423 -16.67 -5.81 2.15
N PHE A 424 -15.83 -6.80 1.83
CA PHE A 424 -15.85 -7.43 0.50
C PHE A 424 -17.09 -8.30 0.25
N MET A 425 -17.73 -8.85 1.29
CA MET A 425 -19.05 -9.49 1.17
C MET A 425 -20.12 -8.48 0.72
N SER A 426 -20.10 -7.25 1.22
CA SER A 426 -21.01 -6.20 0.77
C SER A 426 -20.78 -5.83 -0.71
N VAL A 427 -19.51 -5.72 -1.14
CA VAL A 427 -19.17 -5.52 -2.57
C VAL A 427 -19.73 -6.65 -3.43
N LYS A 428 -19.56 -7.90 -2.99
CA LYS A 428 -20.03 -9.08 -3.71
C LYS A 428 -21.56 -9.07 -3.85
N SER A 429 -22.28 -8.80 -2.77
CA SER A 429 -23.75 -8.73 -2.78
C SER A 429 -24.25 -7.66 -3.74
N TRP A 430 -23.64 -6.47 -3.71
CA TRP A 430 -23.95 -5.40 -4.65
C TRP A 430 -23.69 -5.82 -6.10
N TYR A 431 -22.53 -6.44 -6.38
CA TYR A 431 -22.18 -6.90 -7.72
C TYR A 431 -23.17 -7.97 -8.23
N ALA A 432 -23.59 -8.89 -7.36
CA ALA A 432 -24.60 -9.88 -7.69
C ALA A 432 -25.96 -9.23 -8.00
N ALA A 433 -26.39 -8.22 -7.23
CA ALA A 433 -27.64 -7.50 -7.48
C ALA A 433 -27.62 -6.77 -8.83
N LYS A 434 -26.52 -6.07 -9.15
CA LYS A 434 -26.35 -5.39 -10.44
C LYS A 434 -26.44 -6.36 -11.62
N ARG A 435 -25.90 -7.57 -11.49
CA ARG A 435 -26.00 -8.60 -12.54
C ARG A 435 -27.41 -9.12 -12.79
N VAL A 436 -28.27 -9.13 -11.77
CA VAL A 436 -29.67 -9.56 -11.94
C VAL A 436 -30.49 -8.46 -12.62
N ALA A 437 -30.14 -7.20 -12.37
CA ALA A 437 -30.77 -6.04 -13.00
C ALA A 437 -30.39 -5.84 -14.48
N ASP A 438 -29.25 -6.38 -14.93
CA ASP A 438 -28.84 -6.45 -16.34
C ASP A 438 -29.14 -7.85 -16.94
N PRO A 439 -30.39 -8.20 -17.27
CA PRO A 439 -30.66 -9.41 -18.04
C PRO A 439 -30.06 -9.25 -19.44
N VAL A 440 -29.30 -10.26 -19.85
CA VAL A 440 -28.82 -10.48 -21.22
C VAL A 440 -29.93 -10.08 -22.21
N GLN A 441 -29.65 -9.08 -23.05
CA GLN A 441 -30.39 -8.86 -24.29
C GLN A 441 -30.29 -10.17 -25.09
N SER A 442 -31.32 -10.99 -24.96
CA SER A 442 -31.63 -12.10 -25.83
C SER A 442 -32.78 -11.63 -26.70
N ASP A 443 -32.58 -11.76 -28.01
CA ASP A 443 -33.56 -11.51 -29.06
C ASP A 443 -34.98 -11.98 -28.65
N ASP A 444 -35.94 -11.05 -28.60
CA ASP A 444 -37.08 -11.09 -29.51
C ASP A 444 -37.93 -9.81 -29.42
N SER A 445 -38.24 -9.30 -30.62
CA SER A 445 -39.23 -8.29 -31.01
C SER A 445 -40.16 -7.67 -29.94
N ALA A 446 -40.00 -6.36 -29.70
CA ALA A 446 -41.03 -5.31 -29.83
C ALA A 446 -40.52 -4.05 -29.12
N PHE A 447 -40.54 -2.90 -29.79
CA PHE A 447 -40.35 -1.60 -29.14
C PHE A 447 -41.66 -1.18 -28.47
N PRO A 448 -41.71 -0.98 -27.13
CA PRO A 448 -42.62 -0.01 -26.56
C PRO A 448 -41.85 1.30 -26.36
N MET A 449 -42.34 2.37 -26.97
CA MET A 449 -42.02 3.73 -26.56
C MET A 449 -42.32 3.86 -25.07
N ALA A 450 -41.28 3.96 -24.25
CA ALA A 450 -41.37 4.28 -22.83
C ALA A 450 -40.78 5.68 -22.62
N ASP A 451 -41.57 6.47 -21.91
CA ASP A 451 -41.48 7.91 -21.65
C ASP A 451 -40.05 8.40 -21.27
N GLU A 452 -39.51 9.34 -22.05
CA GLU A 452 -38.16 9.93 -21.89
C GLU A 452 -37.94 10.71 -20.58
N ASN A 453 -38.95 10.81 -19.71
CA ASN A 453 -38.89 11.59 -18.47
C ASN A 453 -38.90 10.78 -17.18
N SER A 454 -38.86 9.43 -17.22
CA SER A 454 -38.86 8.60 -16.01
C SER A 454 -37.54 7.87 -15.70
N LEU A 455 -36.50 8.06 -16.52
CA LEU A 455 -35.16 7.46 -16.32
C LEU A 455 -34.12 8.45 -15.75
N LEU A 456 -34.53 9.68 -15.47
CA LEU A 456 -33.71 10.66 -14.79
C LEU A 456 -34.10 10.66 -13.31
N GLN A 457 -33.15 10.26 -12.46
CA GLN A 457 -33.24 10.17 -10.99
C GLN A 457 -33.74 8.84 -10.43
N GLU A 458 -32.93 7.79 -10.54
CA GLU A 458 -32.75 6.92 -9.37
C GLU A 458 -31.36 7.20 -8.78
N PRO A 459 -31.27 7.95 -7.66
CA PRO A 459 -30.03 8.10 -6.94
C PRO A 459 -29.58 6.71 -6.45
N MET A 460 -28.35 6.36 -6.81
CA MET A 460 -27.60 5.21 -6.32
C MET A 460 -27.97 4.89 -4.86
N ILE A 461 -28.60 3.74 -4.60
CA ILE A 461 -28.87 3.25 -3.23
C ILE A 461 -27.53 2.81 -2.63
N LEU A 462 -26.73 3.80 -2.25
CA LEU A 462 -25.45 3.66 -1.57
C LEU A 462 -25.57 4.02 -0.08
N ASP A 463 -26.76 4.44 0.35
CA ASP A 463 -27.09 4.77 1.74
C ASP A 463 -27.28 3.51 2.63
N ASP A 464 -27.46 2.33 2.03
CA ASP A 464 -27.54 1.04 2.75
C ASP A 464 -26.16 0.37 3.00
N LEU A 465 -25.08 0.96 2.49
CA LEU A 465 -23.72 0.55 2.84
C LEU A 465 -23.29 1.30 4.10
N ASP A 466 -23.48 0.69 5.27
CA ASP A 466 -23.09 1.23 6.59
C ASP A 466 -21.62 1.69 6.67
N ASP A 467 -20.78 1.29 5.72
CA ASP A 467 -19.35 1.63 5.68
C ASP A 467 -19.06 2.79 4.72
N VAL A 468 -18.86 3.98 5.31
CA VAL A 468 -18.48 5.21 4.61
C VAL A 468 -17.19 5.02 3.77
N TRP A 469 -16.32 4.04 4.10
CA TRP A 469 -15.17 3.69 3.27
C TRP A 469 -15.61 3.14 1.90
N LEU A 470 -16.54 2.19 1.90
CA LEU A 470 -17.12 1.61 0.68
C LEU A 470 -17.80 2.72 -0.13
N ARG A 471 -18.49 3.67 0.51
CA ARG A 471 -19.09 4.80 -0.20
C ARG A 471 -18.09 5.77 -0.81
N ASP A 472 -17.02 6.13 -0.13
CA ASP A 472 -16.02 7.06 -0.68
C ASP A 472 -15.23 6.38 -1.81
N VAL A 473 -14.90 5.11 -1.60
CA VAL A 473 -14.16 4.28 -2.55
C VAL A 473 -15.04 3.94 -3.77
N LEU A 474 -16.22 3.32 -3.60
CA LEU A 474 -17.20 3.08 -4.69
C LEU A 474 -17.74 4.38 -5.32
N GLY A 475 -17.93 5.44 -4.53
CA GLY A 475 -18.39 6.74 -5.02
C GLY A 475 -17.37 7.42 -5.93
N SER A 476 -16.07 7.23 -5.66
CA SER A 476 -14.99 7.58 -6.60
C SER A 476 -14.91 6.64 -7.82
N TRP A 477 -15.69 5.55 -7.86
CA TRP A 477 -15.73 4.60 -8.99
C TRP A 477 -16.89 4.85 -9.97
N THR A 478 -17.83 5.74 -9.63
CA THR A 478 -19.01 6.06 -10.46
C THR A 478 -19.04 7.51 -10.96
N GLY A 479 -18.14 8.37 -10.46
CA GLY A 479 -18.02 9.78 -10.82
C GLY A 479 -17.28 10.00 -12.14
#